data_AF-A0A927N844-F1
#
_entry.id   AF-A0A927N844-F1
#
_cell.length_a   1.000
_cell.length_b   1.000
_cell.length_c   1.000
_cell.angle_alpha   90.00
_cell.angle_beta   90.00
_cell.angle_gamma   90.00
#
_symmetry.space_group_name_H-M   'P 1'
#
loop_
_entity.id
_entity.type
_entity.pdbx_description
1 polymer ?
#
loop_
_entity_poly.entity_id
_entity_poly.type
_entity_poly.pdbx_seq_one_letter_code
_entity_poly.pdbx_strand_id
1 'polypeptide(L)'
;MENLGQKITELRKKRNLTQSELGEKLNVTSQAVSKWENNLSEPDLETTKRLCEILGVSMNELLDFESKQTQAETPTPVIIERIVEKPVETPPTKIILGYCKECNRAVSNGEYVVANDGVGVICNKCKKEKEIQRAKADKEFTASDFKKGLIWGGIILTLGLLLGLIIGLSGASSGIFDAGTTITLIMVFTVFGYMVSALVSECCWDGSALDVLAFFLRSFQMPGIIFTLDWDGIKFLIAAKIAFAILSAVLSAVIFIIGLIISSIYASIIFPFSLTSTIKNLKQSYKDVENAENA
;
A
#
# COMPACT_ATOMS: atom_id res chain seq x y z
N MET A 1 -23.01 -27.36 -19.00
CA MET A 1 -21.78 -26.58 -18.81
C MET A 1 -21.33 -26.82 -17.38
N GLU A 2 -20.26 -27.59 -17.21
CA GLU A 2 -19.61 -27.71 -15.90
C GLU A 2 -18.94 -26.36 -15.61
N ASN A 3 -19.19 -25.78 -14.43
CA ASN A 3 -18.52 -24.54 -14.03
C ASN A 3 -17.12 -24.87 -13.48
N LEU A 4 -16.15 -23.97 -13.74
CA LEU A 4 -14.75 -24.11 -13.29
C LEU A 4 -14.62 -24.51 -11.80
N GLY A 5 -15.43 -23.91 -10.92
CA GLY A 5 -15.41 -24.23 -9.49
C GLY A 5 -15.81 -25.69 -9.17
N GLN A 6 -16.75 -26.26 -9.92
CA GLN A 6 -17.14 -27.67 -9.77
C GLN A 6 -16.01 -28.59 -10.23
N LYS A 7 -15.34 -28.25 -11.34
CA LYS A 7 -14.20 -29.01 -11.85
C LYS A 7 -13.02 -29.03 -10.88
N ILE A 8 -12.70 -27.88 -10.28
CA ILE A 8 -11.67 -27.77 -9.23
C ILE A 8 -12.03 -28.65 -8.04
N THR A 9 -13.29 -28.63 -7.60
CA THR A 9 -13.78 -29.45 -6.48
C THR A 9 -13.62 -30.95 -6.76
N GLU A 10 -13.99 -31.39 -7.96
CA GLU A 10 -13.89 -32.79 -8.36
C GLU A 10 -12.44 -33.27 -8.47
N LEU A 11 -11.59 -32.49 -9.13
CA LEU A 11 -10.17 -32.82 -9.29
C LEU A 11 -9.45 -32.83 -7.95
N ARG A 12 -9.76 -31.88 -7.06
CA ARG A 12 -9.21 -31.86 -5.68
C ARG A 12 -9.61 -33.13 -4.92
N LYS A 13 -10.89 -33.53 -4.99
CA LYS A 13 -11.38 -34.76 -4.36
C LYS A 13 -10.75 -36.02 -4.96
N LYS A 14 -10.56 -36.08 -6.29
CA LYS A 14 -9.85 -37.19 -6.95
C LYS A 14 -8.40 -37.34 -6.46
N ARG A 15 -7.78 -36.26 -6.01
CA ARG A 15 -6.43 -36.24 -5.44
C ARG A 15 -6.40 -36.37 -3.91
N ASN A 16 -7.55 -36.59 -3.25
CA ASN A 16 -7.70 -36.67 -1.80
C ASN A 16 -7.13 -35.45 -1.05
N LEU A 17 -7.19 -34.26 -1.64
CA LEU A 17 -6.71 -33.03 -1.02
C LEU A 17 -7.85 -32.31 -0.30
N THR A 18 -7.58 -31.73 0.87
CA THR A 18 -8.48 -30.78 1.53
C THR A 18 -8.33 -29.38 0.93
N GLN A 19 -9.30 -28.48 1.19
CA GLN A 19 -9.20 -27.08 0.75
C GLN A 19 -8.00 -26.36 1.37
N SER A 20 -7.61 -26.73 2.61
CA SER A 20 -6.43 -26.19 3.28
C SER A 20 -5.15 -26.64 2.60
N GLU A 21 -5.01 -27.94 2.33
CA GLU A 21 -3.82 -28.50 1.69
C GLU A 21 -3.64 -28.00 0.26
N LEU A 22 -4.73 -27.81 -0.49
CA LEU A 22 -4.67 -27.20 -1.82
C LEU A 22 -4.25 -25.73 -1.73
N GLY A 23 -4.76 -24.98 -0.75
CA GLY A 23 -4.37 -23.60 -0.49
C GLY A 23 -2.88 -23.47 -0.16
N GLU A 24 -2.38 -24.33 0.74
CA GLU A 24 -0.97 -24.38 1.12
C GLU A 24 -0.06 -24.63 -0.09
N LYS A 25 -0.40 -25.59 -0.96
CA LYS A 25 0.40 -25.87 -2.17
C LYS A 25 0.40 -24.72 -3.17
N LEU A 26 -0.64 -23.90 -3.18
CA LEU A 26 -0.79 -22.75 -4.08
C LEU A 26 -0.32 -21.42 -3.45
N ASN A 27 0.11 -21.42 -2.18
CA ASN A 27 0.38 -20.23 -1.38
C ASN A 27 -0.81 -19.26 -1.31
N VAL A 28 -2.03 -19.80 -1.17
CA VAL A 28 -3.27 -19.04 -1.01
C VAL A 28 -4.06 -19.52 0.21
N THR A 29 -4.97 -18.69 0.72
CA THR A 29 -5.81 -19.09 1.85
C THR A 29 -6.85 -20.13 1.45
N SER A 30 -7.23 -21.01 2.38
CA SER A 30 -8.33 -21.96 2.19
C SER A 30 -9.66 -21.27 1.81
N GLN A 31 -9.84 -20.01 2.24
CA GLN A 31 -10.97 -19.17 1.86
C GLN A 31 -10.96 -18.80 0.37
N ALA A 32 -9.78 -18.55 -0.23
CA ALA A 32 -9.68 -18.28 -1.66
C ALA A 32 -10.08 -19.52 -2.47
N VAL A 33 -9.59 -20.70 -2.08
CA VAL A 33 -10.00 -21.98 -2.68
C VAL A 33 -11.50 -22.21 -2.56
N SER A 34 -12.08 -21.96 -1.39
CA SER A 34 -13.53 -22.05 -1.17
C SER A 34 -14.33 -21.11 -2.09
N LYS A 35 -13.85 -19.89 -2.33
CA LYS A 35 -14.50 -18.95 -3.24
C LYS A 35 -14.45 -19.42 -4.70
N TRP A 36 -13.33 -20.01 -5.15
CA TRP A 36 -13.23 -20.60 -6.49
C TRP A 36 -14.18 -21.79 -6.66
N GLU A 37 -14.21 -22.69 -5.69
CA GLU A 37 -15.11 -23.87 -5.72
C GLU A 37 -16.59 -23.48 -5.75
N ASN A 38 -16.95 -22.35 -5.13
CA ASN A 38 -18.31 -21.81 -5.11
C ASN A 38 -18.60 -20.80 -6.23
N ASN A 39 -17.69 -20.60 -7.20
CA ASN A 39 -17.80 -19.63 -8.29
C ASN A 39 -18.03 -18.17 -7.81
N LEU A 40 -17.53 -17.82 -6.62
CA LEU A 40 -17.60 -16.46 -6.06
C LEU A 40 -16.44 -15.58 -6.53
N SER A 41 -15.37 -16.19 -7.03
CA SER A 41 -14.22 -15.52 -7.64
C SER A 41 -13.52 -16.49 -8.59
N GLU A 42 -12.66 -15.96 -9.46
CA GLU A 42 -11.82 -16.76 -10.36
C GLU A 42 -10.35 -16.70 -9.91
N PRO A 43 -9.57 -17.79 -10.10
CA PRO A 43 -8.13 -17.76 -9.89
C PRO A 43 -7.44 -16.93 -10.98
N ASP A 44 -6.35 -16.26 -10.64
CA ASP A 44 -5.52 -15.56 -11.63
C ASP A 44 -4.85 -16.55 -12.59
N LEU A 45 -4.37 -16.08 -13.75
CA LEU A 45 -3.73 -16.90 -14.79
C LEU A 45 -2.53 -17.68 -14.24
N GLU A 46 -1.72 -17.08 -13.37
CA GLU A 46 -0.58 -17.76 -12.75
C GLU A 46 -1.05 -18.85 -11.78
N THR A 47 -2.06 -18.55 -10.96
CA THR A 47 -2.67 -19.52 -10.03
C THR A 47 -3.33 -20.68 -10.77
N THR A 48 -3.95 -20.41 -11.91
CA THR A 48 -4.62 -21.41 -12.75
C THR A 48 -3.61 -22.38 -13.37
N LYS A 49 -2.44 -21.88 -13.81
CA LYS A 49 -1.34 -22.74 -14.26
C LYS A 49 -0.86 -23.67 -13.16
N ARG A 50 -0.63 -23.15 -11.95
CA ARG A 50 -0.22 -23.96 -10.80
C ARG A 50 -1.30 -24.96 -10.35
N LEU A 51 -2.58 -24.58 -10.46
CA LEU A 51 -3.71 -25.49 -10.26
C LEU A 51 -3.65 -26.67 -11.25
N CYS A 52 -3.37 -26.42 -12.52
CA CYS A 52 -3.19 -27.46 -13.53
C CYS A 52 -2.04 -28.42 -13.18
N GLU A 53 -0.90 -27.88 -12.70
CA GLU A 53 0.26 -28.68 -12.29
C GLU A 53 -0.05 -29.58 -11.08
N ILE A 54 -0.72 -29.04 -10.04
CA ILE A 54 -1.03 -29.77 -8.80
C ILE A 54 -2.13 -30.81 -9.02
N LEU A 55 -3.15 -30.48 -9.83
CA LEU A 55 -4.25 -31.37 -10.15
C LEU A 55 -3.89 -32.36 -11.27
N GLY A 56 -2.82 -32.08 -12.01
CA GLY A 56 -2.28 -32.87 -13.12
C GLY A 56 -3.23 -32.96 -14.32
N VAL A 57 -3.86 -31.83 -14.65
CA VAL A 57 -4.75 -31.69 -15.81
C VAL A 57 -4.23 -30.61 -16.75
N SER A 58 -4.62 -30.67 -18.02
CA SER A 58 -4.28 -29.61 -18.96
C SER A 58 -5.16 -28.37 -18.76
N MET A 59 -4.65 -27.18 -19.13
CA MET A 59 -5.44 -25.94 -19.08
C MET A 59 -6.74 -26.04 -19.89
N ASN A 60 -6.71 -26.80 -21.00
CA ASN A 60 -7.87 -27.05 -21.85
C ASN A 60 -8.92 -27.95 -21.16
N GLU A 61 -8.47 -28.91 -20.35
CA GLU A 61 -9.33 -29.81 -19.58
C GLU A 61 -9.92 -29.13 -18.34
N LEU A 62 -9.19 -28.16 -17.76
CA LEU A 62 -9.69 -27.37 -16.63
C LEU A 62 -10.71 -26.31 -17.06
N LEU A 63 -10.53 -25.70 -18.24
CA LEU A 63 -11.38 -24.64 -18.78
C LEU A 63 -12.38 -25.10 -19.85
N ASP A 64 -12.49 -26.41 -20.08
CA ASP A 64 -13.43 -27.02 -21.04
C ASP A 64 -13.31 -26.41 -22.46
N PHE A 65 -12.09 -26.10 -22.90
CA PHE A 65 -11.84 -25.76 -24.28
C PHE A 65 -11.97 -27.05 -25.11
N GLU A 66 -13.09 -27.23 -25.80
CA GLU A 66 -13.26 -28.27 -26.83
C GLU A 66 -12.15 -28.15 -27.88
N SER A 67 -11.04 -28.86 -27.67
CA SER A 67 -9.96 -28.90 -28.64
C SER A 67 -10.29 -29.96 -29.67
N LYS A 68 -10.72 -29.52 -30.86
CA LYS A 68 -10.55 -30.28 -32.10
C LYS A 68 -9.07 -30.67 -32.18
N GLN A 69 -8.78 -31.92 -31.89
CA GLN A 69 -7.48 -32.52 -32.14
C GLN A 69 -7.25 -32.55 -33.65
N THR A 70 -6.27 -31.81 -34.15
CA THR A 70 -5.66 -32.15 -35.44
C THR A 70 -4.38 -32.90 -35.13
N GLN A 71 -4.49 -34.23 -35.12
CA GLN A 71 -3.35 -35.13 -35.16
C GLN A 71 -2.67 -34.93 -36.52
N ALA A 72 -1.39 -34.53 -36.51
CA ALA A 72 -0.58 -34.53 -37.72
C ALA A 72 -0.07 -35.95 -37.97
N GLU A 73 -0.70 -36.65 -38.90
CA GLU A 73 -0.16 -37.86 -39.50
C GLU A 73 1.19 -37.55 -40.18
N THR A 74 2.17 -38.41 -39.95
CA THR A 74 3.45 -38.43 -40.67
C THR A 74 3.24 -38.75 -42.16
N PRO A 75 3.90 -38.03 -43.10
CA PRO A 75 4.15 -38.57 -44.42
C PRO A 75 5.64 -38.86 -44.68
N THR A 76 5.84 -39.98 -45.35
CA THR A 76 7.00 -40.56 -46.04
C THR A 76 7.90 -39.53 -46.75
N PRO A 77 9.22 -39.77 -46.88
CA PRO A 77 10.14 -38.78 -47.43
C PRO A 77 9.98 -38.68 -48.95
N VAL A 78 9.55 -37.52 -49.44
CA VAL A 78 9.70 -37.11 -50.84
C VAL A 78 11.05 -36.41 -50.97
N ILE A 79 11.90 -36.91 -51.86
CA ILE A 79 13.19 -36.28 -52.20
C ILE A 79 12.87 -35.01 -53.00
N ILE A 80 13.03 -33.85 -52.36
CA ILE A 80 13.03 -32.55 -53.03
C ILE A 80 14.49 -32.23 -53.36
N GLU A 81 14.82 -32.16 -54.65
CA GLU A 81 16.08 -31.60 -55.11
C GLU A 81 16.22 -30.17 -54.57
N ARG A 82 17.29 -29.93 -53.82
CA ARG A 82 17.63 -28.61 -53.31
C ARG A 82 18.02 -27.71 -54.47
N ILE A 83 17.07 -26.92 -54.97
CA ILE A 83 17.39 -25.62 -55.55
C ILE A 83 17.82 -24.75 -54.37
N VAL A 84 19.11 -24.43 -54.31
CA VAL A 84 19.66 -23.47 -53.34
C VAL A 84 19.17 -22.09 -53.76
N GLU A 85 17.98 -21.71 -53.31
CA GLU A 85 17.56 -20.32 -53.34
C GLU A 85 18.35 -19.58 -52.26
N LYS A 86 19.20 -18.67 -52.73
CA LYS A 86 19.93 -17.68 -51.95
C LYS A 86 18.96 -16.96 -51.00
N PRO A 87 19.30 -16.75 -49.71
CA PRO A 87 18.43 -16.03 -48.79
C PRO A 87 18.15 -14.63 -49.36
N VAL A 88 16.91 -14.37 -49.73
CA VAL A 88 16.44 -13.02 -49.98
C VAL A 88 16.30 -12.37 -48.62
N GLU A 89 17.31 -11.60 -48.22
CA GLU A 89 17.17 -10.63 -47.12
C GLU A 89 16.10 -9.63 -47.55
N THR A 90 14.86 -9.88 -47.13
CA THR A 90 13.82 -8.86 -47.23
C THR A 90 14.19 -7.75 -46.24
N PRO A 91 14.23 -6.48 -46.68
CA PRO A 91 14.45 -5.37 -45.77
C PRO A 91 13.33 -5.41 -44.72
N PRO A 92 13.61 -5.08 -43.44
CA PRO A 92 12.61 -5.14 -42.39
C PRO A 92 11.45 -4.21 -42.79
N THR A 93 10.36 -4.81 -43.27
CA THR A 93 9.15 -4.08 -43.58
C THR A 93 8.60 -3.60 -42.24
N LYS A 94 8.59 -2.28 -42.06
CA LYS A 94 8.11 -1.63 -40.85
C LYS A 94 6.60 -1.86 -40.75
N ILE A 95 6.20 -2.96 -40.11
CA ILE A 95 4.79 -3.28 -39.86
C ILE A 95 4.24 -2.22 -38.89
N ILE A 96 3.23 -1.47 -39.34
CA ILE A 96 2.50 -0.50 -38.52
C ILE A 96 1.43 -1.29 -37.76
N LEU A 97 1.52 -1.30 -36.43
CA LEU A 97 0.59 -2.02 -35.55
C LEU A 97 -0.70 -1.23 -35.30
N GLY A 98 -0.60 0.11 -35.32
CA GLY A 98 -1.74 0.99 -35.04
C GLY A 98 -1.30 2.42 -34.72
N TYR A 99 -2.22 3.19 -34.11
CA TYR A 99 -1.99 4.57 -33.68
C TYR A 99 -1.91 4.66 -32.16
N CYS A 100 -1.02 5.50 -31.64
CA CYS A 100 -0.92 5.77 -30.22
C CYS A 100 -2.19 6.44 -29.69
N LYS A 101 -2.76 5.93 -28.59
CA LYS A 101 -3.97 6.46 -27.95
C LYS A 101 -3.84 7.93 -27.49
N GLU A 102 -2.62 8.42 -27.26
CA GLU A 102 -2.37 9.76 -26.73
C GLU A 102 -1.98 10.78 -27.78
N CYS A 103 -0.98 10.47 -28.61
CA CYS A 103 -0.47 11.41 -29.62
C CYS A 103 -0.93 11.11 -31.05
N ASN A 104 -1.72 10.05 -31.25
CA ASN A 104 -2.25 9.61 -32.54
C ASN A 104 -1.19 9.39 -33.63
N ARG A 105 0.05 9.08 -33.26
CA ARG A 105 1.13 8.73 -34.20
C ARG A 105 1.13 7.24 -34.51
N ALA A 106 1.53 6.89 -35.73
CA ALA A 106 1.72 5.50 -36.15
C ALA A 106 2.84 4.85 -35.34
N VAL A 107 2.55 3.65 -34.83
CA VAL A 107 3.44 2.84 -33.99
C VAL A 107 3.86 1.60 -34.76
N SER A 108 5.15 1.29 -34.80
CA SER A 108 5.71 0.11 -35.45
C SER A 108 6.24 -0.91 -34.45
N ASN A 109 6.46 -2.15 -34.93
CA ASN A 109 7.07 -3.23 -34.14
C ASN A 109 8.33 -2.74 -33.40
N GLY A 110 8.30 -2.79 -32.06
CA GLY A 110 9.44 -2.49 -31.18
C GLY A 110 9.31 -1.24 -30.29
N GLU A 111 8.36 -0.33 -30.52
CA GLU A 111 8.29 0.96 -29.79
C GLU A 111 6.92 1.26 -29.13
N TYR A 112 6.37 0.33 -28.36
CA TYR A 112 5.09 0.56 -27.68
C TYR A 112 4.85 -0.28 -26.45
N VAL A 113 3.88 0.17 -25.67
CA VAL A 113 3.38 -0.50 -24.47
C VAL A 113 1.87 -0.61 -24.57
N VAL A 114 1.31 -1.74 -24.14
CA VAL A 114 -0.15 -1.93 -24.06
C VAL A 114 -0.70 -1.05 -22.93
N ALA A 115 -1.82 -0.39 -23.18
CA ALA A 115 -2.47 0.46 -22.17
C ALA A 115 -3.00 -0.36 -20.98
N ASN A 116 -3.09 0.26 -19.79
CA ASN A 116 -3.47 -0.42 -18.53
C ASN A 116 -4.89 -1.00 -18.54
N ASP A 117 -5.77 -0.49 -19.41
CA ASP A 117 -7.13 -0.98 -19.64
C ASP A 117 -7.17 -2.17 -20.61
N GLY A 118 -6.02 -2.67 -21.06
CA GLY A 118 -5.90 -3.79 -21.98
C GLY A 118 -6.29 -3.44 -23.43
N VAL A 119 -6.70 -2.19 -23.71
CA VAL A 119 -7.23 -1.76 -25.00
C VAL A 119 -6.44 -0.57 -25.55
N GLY A 120 -5.63 -0.85 -26.57
CA GLY A 120 -4.85 0.14 -27.32
C GLY A 120 -3.36 0.15 -26.96
N VAL A 121 -2.58 0.88 -27.76
CA VAL A 121 -1.13 1.00 -27.62
C VAL A 121 -0.73 2.45 -27.30
N ILE A 122 0.28 2.59 -26.45
CA ILE A 122 0.90 3.87 -26.09
C ILE A 122 2.35 3.82 -26.56
N CYS A 123 2.80 4.85 -27.27
CA CYS A 123 4.21 4.92 -27.71
C CYS A 123 5.13 5.21 -26.52
N ASN A 124 6.40 4.77 -26.61
CA ASN A 124 7.39 4.96 -25.55
C ASN A 124 7.59 6.44 -25.17
N LYS A 125 7.44 7.35 -26.14
CA LYS A 125 7.53 8.80 -25.88
C LYS A 125 6.41 9.30 -24.94
N CYS A 126 5.15 8.99 -25.25
CA CYS A 126 4.02 9.39 -24.40
C CYS A 126 4.08 8.74 -23.02
N LYS A 127 4.54 7.48 -22.94
CA LYS A 127 4.78 6.82 -21.65
C LYS A 127 5.83 7.55 -20.83
N LYS A 128 7.02 7.82 -21.40
CA LYS A 128 8.10 8.56 -20.71
C LYS A 128 7.62 9.93 -20.23
N GLU A 129 6.85 10.63 -21.05
CA GLU A 129 6.30 11.95 -20.71
C GLU A 129 5.29 11.89 -19.55
N LYS A 130 4.40 10.89 -19.54
CA LYS A 130 3.50 10.64 -18.40
C LYS A 130 4.23 10.22 -17.13
N GLU A 131 5.27 9.41 -17.24
CA GLU A 131 6.11 9.01 -16.10
C GLU A 131 6.81 10.24 -15.51
N ILE A 132 7.34 11.13 -16.35
CA ILE A 132 7.92 12.41 -15.92
C ILE A 132 6.86 13.30 -15.26
N GLN A 133 5.67 13.42 -15.84
CA GLN A 133 4.58 14.22 -15.26
C GLN A 133 4.10 13.66 -13.91
N ARG A 134 3.95 12.34 -13.78
CA ARG A 134 3.60 11.70 -12.51
C ARG A 134 4.70 11.90 -11.47
N ALA A 135 5.96 11.69 -11.85
CA ALA A 135 7.09 11.94 -10.97
C ALA A 135 7.17 13.41 -10.53
N LYS A 136 6.81 14.37 -11.40
CA LYS A 136 6.68 15.79 -11.03
C LYS A 136 5.55 16.01 -10.04
N ALA A 137 4.37 15.44 -10.30
CA ALA A 137 3.20 15.59 -9.43
C ALA A 137 3.44 14.99 -8.03
N ASP A 138 4.02 13.80 -7.94
CA ASP A 138 4.36 13.15 -6.66
C ASP A 138 5.41 13.96 -5.88
N LYS A 139 6.39 14.54 -6.58
CA LYS A 139 7.40 15.44 -6.00
C LYS A 139 6.80 16.77 -5.52
N GLU A 140 5.88 17.35 -6.28
CA GLU A 140 5.19 18.58 -5.91
C GLU A 140 4.27 18.37 -4.71
N PHE A 141 3.59 17.23 -4.67
CA PHE A 141 2.76 16.80 -3.55
C PHE A 141 3.59 16.65 -2.26
N THR A 142 4.67 15.87 -2.31
CA THR A 142 5.58 15.68 -1.16
C THR A 142 6.22 16.98 -0.68
N ALA A 143 6.61 17.87 -1.60
CA ALA A 143 7.13 19.20 -1.24
C ALA A 143 6.06 20.11 -0.60
N SER A 144 4.81 20.01 -1.05
CA SER A 144 3.69 20.76 -0.49
C SER A 144 3.39 20.34 0.95
N ASP A 145 3.32 19.05 1.23
CA ASP A 145 3.06 18.53 2.57
C ASP A 145 4.24 18.77 3.52
N PHE A 146 5.47 18.71 3.02
CA PHE A 146 6.65 19.17 3.74
C PHE A 146 6.54 20.64 4.17
N LYS A 147 6.14 21.54 3.27
CA LYS A 147 5.94 22.98 3.59
C LYS A 147 4.83 23.19 4.62
N LYS A 148 3.70 22.49 4.50
CA LYS A 148 2.61 22.56 5.49
C LYS A 148 3.09 22.14 6.87
N GLY A 149 3.84 21.03 6.97
CA GLY A 149 4.42 20.55 8.22
C GLY A 149 5.32 21.59 8.89
N LEU A 150 6.20 22.25 8.12
CA LEU A 150 7.08 23.30 8.63
C LEU A 150 6.31 24.53 9.14
N ILE A 151 5.25 24.94 8.42
CA ILE A 151 4.40 26.08 8.79
C ILE A 151 3.65 25.80 10.10
N TRP A 152 2.97 24.65 10.19
CA TRP A 152 2.24 24.26 11.41
C TRP A 152 3.16 24.05 12.60
N GLY A 153 4.33 23.45 12.39
CA GLY A 153 5.37 23.33 13.42
C GLY A 153 5.83 24.69 13.94
N GLY A 154 6.09 25.66 13.05
CA GLY A 154 6.45 27.02 13.43
C GLY A 154 5.36 27.77 14.20
N ILE A 155 4.09 27.61 13.81
CA ILE A 155 2.94 28.19 14.53
C ILE A 155 2.84 27.61 15.94
N ILE A 156 2.98 26.30 16.10
CA ILE A 156 2.90 25.65 17.42
C ILE A 156 4.05 26.10 18.33
N LEU A 157 5.27 26.17 17.80
CA LEU A 157 6.43 26.63 18.55
C LEU A 157 6.26 28.09 19.03
N THR A 158 5.77 28.96 18.15
CA THR A 158 5.54 30.38 18.48
C THR A 158 4.41 30.58 19.48
N LEU A 159 3.32 29.81 19.36
CA LEU A 159 2.22 29.81 20.35
C LEU A 159 2.68 29.29 21.71
N GLY A 160 3.48 28.21 21.75
CA GLY A 160 4.05 27.67 22.99
C GLY A 160 4.97 28.66 23.70
N LEU A 161 5.82 29.37 22.94
CA LEU A 161 6.67 30.45 23.43
C LEU A 161 5.85 31.61 24.02
N LEU A 162 4.83 32.07 23.30
CA LEU A 162 3.94 33.13 23.76
C LEU A 162 3.21 32.74 25.04
N LEU A 163 2.69 31.51 25.11
CA LEU A 163 2.00 31.00 26.29
C LEU A 163 2.93 30.95 27.51
N GLY A 164 4.15 30.40 27.34
CA GLY A 164 5.16 30.35 28.40
C GLY A 164 5.58 31.74 28.88
N LEU A 165 5.69 32.70 27.96
CA LEU A 165 6.03 34.10 28.28
C LEU A 165 4.89 34.80 29.03
N ILE A 166 3.62 34.60 28.62
CA ILE A 166 2.45 35.16 29.31
C ILE A 166 2.32 34.60 30.73
N ILE A 167 2.44 33.28 30.89
CA ILE A 167 2.36 32.61 32.21
C ILE A 167 3.52 33.08 33.11
N GLY A 168 4.73 33.14 32.56
CA GLY A 168 5.91 33.58 33.29
C GLY A 168 5.81 35.03 33.76
N LEU A 169 5.44 35.96 32.86
CA LEU A 169 5.30 37.38 33.20
C LEU A 169 4.14 37.63 34.18
N SER A 170 3.00 36.97 33.99
CA SER A 170 1.84 37.12 34.87
C SER A 170 2.17 36.62 36.28
N GLY A 171 2.79 35.45 36.39
CA GLY A 171 3.16 34.88 37.67
C GLY A 171 4.26 35.66 38.41
N ALA A 172 5.23 36.23 37.67
CA ALA A 172 6.22 37.15 38.23
C ALA A 172 5.58 38.45 38.76
N SER A 173 4.60 39.01 38.05
CA SER A 173 3.89 40.22 38.48
C SER A 173 3.05 40.03 39.74
N SER A 174 2.52 38.81 39.94
CA SER A 174 1.78 38.43 41.15
C SER A 174 2.67 38.02 42.34
N GLY A 175 4.00 38.02 42.18
CA GLY A 175 4.94 37.60 43.23
C GLY A 175 4.87 36.11 43.58
N ILE A 176 4.22 35.30 42.73
CA ILE A 176 4.06 33.85 42.93
C ILE A 176 5.36 33.11 42.55
N PHE A 177 6.13 33.66 41.61
CA PHE A 177 7.33 33.06 41.05
C PHE A 177 8.53 34.00 41.13
N ASP A 178 9.65 33.49 41.63
CA ASP A 178 10.95 34.16 41.60
C ASP A 178 11.54 34.14 40.19
N ALA A 179 12.42 35.10 39.87
CA ALA A 179 13.01 35.26 38.53
C ALA A 179 13.64 33.97 37.97
N GLY A 180 14.26 33.15 38.82
CA GLY A 180 14.82 31.85 38.43
C GLY A 180 13.76 30.81 38.03
N THR A 181 12.61 30.82 38.70
CA THR A 181 11.48 29.91 38.37
C THR A 181 10.80 30.33 37.07
N THR A 182 10.72 31.63 36.79
CA THR A 182 10.17 32.17 35.54
C THR A 182 10.99 31.77 34.33
N ILE A 183 12.32 31.89 34.42
CA ILE A 183 13.24 31.48 33.34
C ILE A 183 13.16 29.97 33.11
N THR A 184 13.11 29.18 34.18
CA THR A 184 12.99 27.72 34.09
C THR A 184 11.69 27.31 33.41
N LEU A 185 10.57 27.95 33.74
CA LEU A 185 9.27 27.69 33.09
C LEU A 185 9.31 28.04 31.61
N ILE A 186 9.87 29.20 31.25
CA ILE A 186 10.02 29.59 29.83
C ILE A 186 10.82 28.52 29.08
N MET A 187 11.96 28.06 29.60
CA MET A 187 12.76 27.00 28.97
C MET A 187 12.02 25.67 28.86
N VAL A 188 11.21 25.30 29.85
CA VAL A 188 10.40 24.06 29.78
C VAL A 188 9.34 24.18 28.69
N PHE A 189 8.66 25.32 28.57
CA PHE A 189 7.64 25.54 27.54
C PHE A 189 8.24 25.67 26.14
N THR A 190 9.46 26.20 25.98
CA THR A 190 10.14 26.24 24.67
C THR A 190 10.52 24.84 24.20
N VAL A 191 11.08 24.01 25.10
CA VAL A 191 11.45 22.62 24.80
C VAL A 191 10.20 21.79 24.51
N PHE A 192 9.15 21.94 25.33
CA PHE A 192 7.88 21.26 25.10
C PHE A 192 7.22 21.71 23.79
N GLY A 193 7.24 23.00 23.46
CA GLY A 193 6.74 23.52 22.19
C GLY A 193 7.49 22.95 20.98
N TYR A 194 8.82 22.83 21.07
CA TYR A 194 9.63 22.17 20.04
C TYR A 194 9.26 20.69 19.89
N MET A 195 9.14 19.97 21.00
CA MET A 195 8.72 18.58 21.05
C MET A 195 7.36 18.34 20.38
N VAL A 196 6.37 19.19 20.66
CA VAL A 196 5.04 19.11 20.04
C VAL A 196 5.10 19.48 18.56
N SER A 197 5.90 20.49 18.19
CA SER A 197 6.06 20.89 16.78
C SER A 197 6.68 19.79 15.91
N ALA A 198 7.68 19.07 16.44
CA ALA A 198 8.31 17.93 15.76
C ALA A 198 7.32 16.77 15.58
N LEU A 199 6.56 16.46 16.64
CA LEU A 199 5.52 15.43 16.61
C LEU A 199 4.42 15.73 15.58
N VAL A 200 3.92 16.97 15.54
CA VAL A 200 2.88 17.37 14.58
C VAL A 200 3.42 17.35 13.15
N SER A 201 4.67 17.76 12.93
CA SER A 201 5.29 17.66 11.60
C SER A 201 5.40 16.22 11.11
N GLU A 202 5.75 15.26 11.97
CA GLU A 202 5.80 13.83 11.63
C GLU A 202 4.38 13.24 11.43
N CYS A 203 3.44 13.58 12.31
CA CYS A 203 2.06 13.07 12.22
C CYS A 203 1.31 13.59 11.00
N CYS A 204 1.59 14.83 10.57
CA CYS A 204 1.01 15.40 9.35
C CYS A 204 1.64 14.83 8.07
N TRP A 205 2.84 14.24 8.13
CA TRP A 205 3.49 13.65 6.95
C TRP A 205 2.99 12.25 6.62
N ASP A 206 2.66 11.43 7.61
CA ASP A 206 2.30 10.02 7.35
C ASP A 206 0.86 9.64 7.71
N GLY A 207 0.04 10.53 8.31
CA GLY A 207 -1.37 10.26 8.65
C GLY A 207 -1.58 9.11 9.67
N SER A 208 -0.51 8.47 10.11
CA SER A 208 -0.50 7.19 10.83
C SER A 208 -1.01 7.31 12.25
N ALA A 209 -0.97 8.51 12.83
CA ALA A 209 -1.45 8.75 14.20
C ALA A 209 -2.95 8.45 14.37
N LEU A 210 -3.76 8.76 13.36
CA LEU A 210 -5.20 8.46 13.38
C LEU A 210 -5.48 6.97 13.18
N ASP A 211 -4.68 6.29 12.36
CA ASP A 211 -4.80 4.84 12.14
C ASP A 211 -4.39 4.04 13.38
N VAL A 212 -3.36 4.48 14.09
CA VAL A 212 -2.94 3.88 15.37
C VAL A 212 -4.03 4.05 16.42
N LEU A 213 -4.62 5.25 16.54
CA LEU A 213 -5.73 5.50 17.45
C LEU A 213 -6.97 4.63 17.11
N ALA A 214 -7.31 4.52 15.83
CA ALA A 214 -8.41 3.69 15.35
C ALA A 214 -8.16 2.18 15.58
N PHE A 215 -6.92 1.73 15.42
CA PHE A 215 -6.52 0.35 15.70
C PHE A 215 -6.72 -0.02 17.17
N PHE A 216 -6.32 0.86 18.10
CA PHE A 216 -6.51 0.63 19.53
C PHE A 216 -7.98 0.60 19.95
N LEU A 217 -8.84 1.44 19.35
CA LEU A 217 -10.28 1.41 19.57
C LEU A 217 -10.95 0.15 19.00
N ARG A 218 -10.34 -0.50 18.00
CA ARG A 218 -10.87 -1.69 17.31
C ARG A 218 -10.41 -3.02 17.93
N SER A 219 -9.31 -3.04 18.68
CA SER A 219 -8.59 -4.28 19.01
C SER A 219 -9.15 -5.12 20.18
N PHE A 220 -10.19 -4.69 20.90
CA PHE A 220 -10.71 -5.42 22.06
C PHE A 220 -12.18 -5.86 21.90
N GLN A 221 -12.41 -6.88 21.06
CA GLN A 221 -13.63 -7.70 21.13
C GLN A 221 -13.45 -8.81 22.16
N MET A 222 -14.28 -8.81 23.21
CA MET A 222 -14.26 -9.84 24.26
C MET A 222 -14.92 -11.15 23.78
N PRO A 223 -14.36 -12.34 24.06
CA PRO A 223 -15.00 -13.62 23.75
C PRO A 223 -16.25 -13.83 24.62
N GLY A 224 -17.28 -14.43 24.03
CA GLY A 224 -18.58 -14.67 24.65
C GLY A 224 -18.48 -15.66 25.82
N ILE A 225 -19.01 -15.27 26.98
CA ILE A 225 -19.06 -16.09 28.18
C ILE A 225 -20.44 -16.77 28.26
N ILE A 226 -20.46 -18.07 28.57
CA ILE A 226 -21.67 -18.90 28.69
C ILE A 226 -22.00 -19.04 30.18
N PHE A 227 -23.05 -18.38 30.68
CA PHE A 227 -23.55 -18.60 32.05
C PHE A 227 -25.09 -18.58 32.12
N THR A 228 -25.61 -19.23 33.15
CA THR A 228 -27.04 -19.45 33.43
C THR A 228 -27.79 -18.15 33.73
N LEU A 229 -29.00 -18.05 33.19
CA LEU A 229 -29.70 -16.80 32.92
C LEU A 229 -30.61 -16.36 34.08
N ASP A 230 -30.03 -15.83 35.17
CA ASP A 230 -30.78 -15.15 36.25
C ASP A 230 -30.70 -13.63 36.12
N TRP A 231 -31.78 -12.91 36.50
CA TRP A 231 -31.89 -11.45 36.32
C TRP A 231 -30.83 -10.63 37.06
N ASP A 232 -30.40 -11.07 38.24
CA ASP A 232 -29.32 -10.40 38.98
C ASP A 232 -27.94 -10.73 38.41
N GLY A 233 -27.77 -11.92 37.81
CA GLY A 233 -26.59 -12.29 37.02
C GLY A 233 -26.45 -11.44 35.75
N ILE A 234 -27.57 -11.14 35.07
CA ILE A 234 -27.57 -10.26 33.88
C ILE A 234 -27.15 -8.83 34.24
N LYS A 235 -27.66 -8.26 35.34
CA LYS A 235 -27.26 -6.91 35.80
C LYS A 235 -25.77 -6.86 36.13
N PHE A 236 -25.25 -7.88 36.82
CA PHE A 236 -23.83 -8.00 37.13
C PHE A 236 -22.98 -8.13 35.86
N LEU A 237 -23.40 -8.93 34.87
CA LEU A 237 -22.70 -9.09 33.60
C LEU A 237 -22.65 -7.79 32.78
N ILE A 238 -23.75 -7.02 32.74
CA ILE A 238 -23.79 -5.72 32.06
C ILE A 238 -22.87 -4.73 32.79
N ALA A 239 -22.93 -4.68 34.12
CA ALA A 239 -22.08 -3.80 34.92
C ALA A 239 -20.60 -4.14 34.77
N ALA A 240 -20.24 -5.42 34.83
CA ALA A 240 -18.87 -5.89 34.60
C ALA A 240 -18.40 -5.56 33.18
N LYS A 241 -19.24 -5.74 32.17
CA LYS A 241 -18.91 -5.39 30.77
C LYS A 241 -18.62 -3.90 30.60
N ILE A 242 -19.44 -3.04 31.21
CA ILE A 242 -19.21 -1.59 31.20
C ILE A 242 -17.92 -1.24 31.95
N ALA A 243 -17.69 -1.84 33.12
CA ALA A 243 -16.48 -1.61 33.91
C ALA A 243 -15.21 -2.02 33.15
N PHE A 244 -15.18 -3.19 32.51
CA PHE A 244 -14.05 -3.63 31.69
C PHE A 244 -13.86 -2.77 30.44
N ALA A 245 -14.93 -2.29 29.81
CA ALA A 245 -14.85 -1.37 28.68
C ALA A 245 -14.27 -0.01 29.08
N ILE A 246 -14.65 0.51 30.25
CA ILE A 246 -14.07 1.75 30.79
C ILE A 246 -12.59 1.53 31.15
N LEU A 247 -12.28 0.42 31.83
CA LEU A 247 -10.90 0.10 32.21
C LEU A 247 -9.99 -0.04 30.98
N SER A 248 -10.45 -0.72 29.92
CA SER A 248 -9.68 -0.87 28.69
C SER A 248 -9.54 0.44 27.93
N ALA A 249 -10.58 1.28 27.88
CA ALA A 249 -10.49 2.61 27.29
C ALA A 249 -9.48 3.51 28.02
N VAL A 250 -9.49 3.47 29.37
CA VAL A 250 -8.52 4.22 30.19
C VAL A 250 -7.10 3.71 29.95
N LEU A 251 -6.89 2.39 29.98
CA LEU A 251 -5.57 1.80 29.75
C LEU A 251 -5.04 2.13 28.34
N SER A 252 -5.90 2.07 27.33
CA SER A 252 -5.56 2.45 25.95
C SER A 252 -5.20 3.93 25.84
N ALA A 253 -5.95 4.83 26.48
CA ALA A 253 -5.63 6.24 26.51
C ALA A 253 -4.26 6.50 27.17
N VAL A 254 -3.96 5.81 28.28
CA VAL A 254 -2.66 5.92 28.96
C VAL A 254 -1.52 5.46 28.06
N ILE A 255 -1.64 4.28 27.42
CA ILE A 255 -0.62 3.76 26.50
C ILE A 255 -0.44 4.70 25.31
N PHE A 256 -1.52 5.25 24.76
CA PHE A 256 -1.48 6.20 23.66
C PHE A 256 -0.73 7.48 24.05
N ILE A 257 -1.02 8.04 25.23
CA ILE A 257 -0.31 9.21 25.76
C ILE A 257 1.18 8.91 25.94
N ILE A 258 1.54 7.75 26.50
CA ILE A 258 2.94 7.32 26.64
C ILE A 258 3.60 7.20 25.25
N GLY A 259 2.89 6.64 24.27
CA GLY A 259 3.35 6.54 22.88
C GLY A 259 3.64 7.90 22.26
N LEU A 260 2.74 8.88 22.46
CA LEU A 260 2.95 10.26 21.99
C LEU A 260 4.17 10.92 22.66
N ILE A 261 4.38 10.69 23.96
CA ILE A 261 5.54 11.22 24.69
C ILE A 261 6.84 10.64 24.12
N ILE A 262 6.91 9.31 23.97
CA ILE A 262 8.11 8.64 23.43
C ILE A 262 8.37 9.09 21.99
N SER A 263 7.32 9.14 21.16
CA SER A 263 7.42 9.61 19.77
C SER A 263 7.90 11.05 19.69
N SER A 264 7.42 11.93 20.56
CA SER A 264 7.85 13.33 20.60
C SER A 264 9.33 13.49 21.01
N ILE A 265 9.82 12.67 21.94
CA ILE A 265 11.25 12.63 22.32
C ILE A 265 12.09 12.15 21.13
N TYR A 266 11.65 11.07 20.47
CA TYR A 266 12.34 10.50 19.32
C TYR A 266 12.39 11.47 18.13
N ALA A 267 11.25 12.11 17.81
CA ALA A 267 11.11 13.12 16.78
C ALA A 267 12.07 14.30 17.02
N SER A 268 12.17 14.75 18.26
CA SER A 268 13.05 15.89 18.62
C SER A 268 14.52 15.64 18.31
N ILE A 269 14.96 14.38 18.42
CA ILE A 269 16.34 13.96 18.12
C ILE A 269 16.55 13.80 16.61
N ILE A 270 15.57 13.26 15.90
CA ILE A 270 15.71 12.88 14.48
C ILE A 270 15.34 13.98 13.51
N PHE A 271 14.37 14.81 13.86
CA PHE A 271 13.88 15.92 13.05
C PHE A 271 15.00 16.77 12.42
N PRO A 272 16.06 17.22 13.13
CA PRO A 272 17.12 18.01 12.49
C PRO A 272 17.89 17.25 11.41
N PHE A 273 18.14 15.95 11.61
CA PHE A 273 18.82 15.09 10.62
C PHE A 273 17.90 14.76 9.45
N SER A 274 16.65 14.42 9.74
CA SER A 274 15.61 14.13 8.74
C SER A 274 15.37 15.34 7.84
N LEU A 275 15.23 16.54 8.42
CA LEU A 275 15.05 17.79 7.69
C LEU A 275 16.22 18.04 6.73
N THR A 276 17.46 17.88 7.20
CA THR A 276 18.66 18.11 6.39
C THR A 276 18.77 17.12 5.23
N SER A 277 18.50 15.84 5.50
CA SER A 277 18.47 14.77 4.49
C SER A 277 17.39 15.04 3.43
N THR A 278 16.17 15.34 3.87
CA THR A 278 15.02 15.61 3.00
C THR A 278 15.25 16.82 2.11
N ILE A 279 15.79 17.92 2.64
CA ILE A 279 16.14 19.12 1.84
C ILE A 279 17.19 18.77 0.77
N LYS A 280 18.20 17.98 1.12
CA LYS A 280 19.25 17.56 0.17
C LYS A 280 18.67 16.67 -0.93
N ASN A 281 17.81 15.72 -0.57
CA ASN A 281 17.16 14.81 -1.51
C ASN A 281 16.18 15.53 -2.44
N LEU A 282 15.42 16.51 -1.94
CA LEU A 282 14.55 17.36 -2.76
C LEU A 282 15.36 18.17 -3.76
N LYS A 283 16.49 18.77 -3.33
CA LYS A 283 17.37 19.52 -4.22
C LYS A 283 17.98 18.65 -5.32
N GLN A 284 18.38 17.43 -4.98
CA GLN A 284 18.89 16.47 -5.97
C GLN A 284 17.77 16.03 -6.93
N SER A 285 16.60 15.70 -6.39
CA SER A 285 15.44 15.25 -7.16
C SER A 285 14.92 16.29 -8.16
N TYR A 286 15.08 17.58 -7.87
CA TYR A 286 14.76 18.67 -8.80
C TYR A 286 15.75 18.72 -9.97
N LYS A 287 17.05 18.60 -9.69
CA LYS A 287 18.10 18.55 -10.72
C LYS A 287 17.93 17.35 -11.65
N ASP A 288 17.53 16.19 -11.12
CA ASP A 288 17.36 14.99 -11.93
C ASP A 288 16.19 15.12 -12.91
N VAL A 289 15.13 15.85 -12.55
CA VAL A 289 14.00 16.15 -13.45
C VAL A 289 14.43 17.13 -14.53
N GLU A 290 15.13 18.20 -14.16
CA GLU A 290 15.67 19.17 -15.11
C GLU A 290 16.60 18.50 -16.14
N ASN A 291 17.45 17.58 -15.68
CA ASN A 291 18.31 16.79 -16.57
C ASN A 291 17.51 15.83 -17.47
N ALA A 292 16.43 15.22 -16.97
CA ALA A 292 15.57 14.32 -17.74
C ALA A 292 14.72 15.05 -18.80
N GLU A 293 14.41 16.33 -18.61
CA GLU A 293 13.76 17.17 -19.61
C GLU A 293 14.72 17.63 -20.71
N ASN A 294 16.00 17.81 -20.34
CA ASN A 294 17.06 18.21 -21.26
C ASN A 294 17.68 17.04 -22.06
N ALA A 295 17.25 15.79 -21.83
CA ALA A 295 17.79 14.55 -22.42
C ALA A 295 16.79 13.77 -23.30
#